data_AF-A0A1G0QX97-F1
#
_entry.id   AF-A0A1G0QX97-F1
#
_cell.length_a   1.000
_cell.length_b   1.000
_cell.length_c   1.000
_cell.angle_alpha   90.00
_cell.angle_beta   90.00
_cell.angle_gamma   90.00
#
_symmetry.space_group_name_H-M   'P 1'
#
loop_
_entity.id
_entity.type
_entity.pdbx_description
1 polymer ?
#
loop_
_entity_poly.entity_id
_entity_poly.type
_entity_poly.pdbx_seq_one_letter_code
_entity_poly.pdbx_strand_id
1 'polypeptide(L)'
;MSKKNWVPAISDIDITVIIDGHLSFEEEFNLLKLLWDKFDRLKKIFPMLGEVDILNEKEIEKWSAFTIRGYETSKWKLLYGKEVIKSNYVNEANILAIDSLNFALTNYLEYFLPKFYSEDSSGYLIQKELTRLAFKILRYADVPFDESRNKAANKMELLSTVIKGLELSIDKLNYTEFSETVNPVSLEKIITRDSDLKYIPHINGLSKYQDKIESFIISYTIDFIILKDDLSPADMIVLLDAIRNSFKSEPRKPVILPFKIFEYMLRIYNPFFYSQLHDQRKVLSGKDSFNKITQPDFCFYRKTLADDVGNIFLLQRNKSLIQDKTVRQFIGNEFKSIVNRTLFLKLYLGKAILEPMFNDSLDECRKNYPGQIQKMDFILNNCKSLDGENLSKDAFMLLRTLTGDIYNSLVSSEVPVN
;
A
#
# COMPACT_ATOMS: atom_id res chain seq x y z
N MET A 1 -9.44 -16.72 -24.82
CA MET A 1 -8.20 -16.20 -24.21
C MET A 1 -7.30 -15.66 -25.33
N SER A 2 -7.27 -14.34 -25.55
CA SER A 2 -6.36 -13.74 -26.54
C SER A 2 -4.92 -13.84 -26.03
N LYS A 3 -3.99 -14.19 -26.91
CA LYS A 3 -2.54 -14.09 -26.64
C LYS A 3 -2.26 -12.63 -26.26
N LYS A 4 -1.98 -12.38 -24.97
CA LYS A 4 -1.56 -11.06 -24.49
C LYS A 4 -0.15 -10.78 -25.02
N ASN A 5 -0.07 -10.10 -26.15
CA ASN A 5 1.19 -9.62 -26.69
C ASN A 5 1.72 -8.50 -25.80
N TRP A 6 3.01 -8.53 -25.46
CA TRP A 6 3.68 -7.40 -24.83
C TRP A 6 3.56 -6.18 -25.76
N VAL A 7 3.01 -5.09 -25.23
CA VAL A 7 2.82 -3.85 -25.97
C VAL A 7 3.93 -2.88 -25.58
N PRO A 8 4.81 -2.47 -26.52
CA PRO A 8 5.87 -1.52 -26.24
C PRO A 8 5.36 -0.25 -25.55
N ALA A 9 6.06 0.20 -24.51
CA ALA A 9 5.73 1.37 -23.69
C ALA A 9 4.40 1.33 -22.91
N ILE A 10 3.64 0.22 -22.97
CA ILE A 10 2.40 0.02 -22.20
C ILE A 10 2.54 -1.14 -21.22
N SER A 11 3.18 -2.23 -21.64
CA SER A 11 3.48 -3.36 -20.74
C SER A 11 4.68 -3.05 -19.85
N ASP A 12 4.52 -3.31 -18.56
CA ASP A 12 5.63 -3.29 -17.60
C ASP A 12 6.39 -4.62 -17.63
N ILE A 13 7.69 -4.52 -17.39
CA ILE A 13 8.57 -5.66 -17.13
C ILE A 13 8.91 -5.61 -15.64
N ASP A 14 8.16 -6.34 -14.84
CA ASP A 14 8.47 -6.55 -13.43
C ASP A 14 9.46 -7.71 -13.30
N ILE A 15 10.51 -7.53 -12.51
CA ILE A 15 11.60 -8.49 -12.36
C ILE A 15 11.72 -8.88 -10.89
N THR A 16 11.74 -10.18 -10.62
CA THR A 16 12.14 -10.69 -9.31
C THR A 16 13.53 -11.28 -9.38
N VAL A 17 14.40 -10.88 -8.45
CA VAL A 17 15.77 -11.37 -8.31
C VAL A 17 15.88 -12.16 -7.02
N ILE A 18 16.30 -13.42 -7.12
CA ILE A 18 16.63 -14.24 -5.97
C ILE A 18 18.14 -14.27 -5.79
N ILE A 19 18.61 -13.79 -4.64
CA ILE A 19 20.04 -13.79 -4.27
C ILE A 19 20.36 -14.92 -3.29
N ASP A 20 21.65 -15.23 -3.17
CA ASP A 20 22.14 -16.21 -2.21
C ASP A 20 21.81 -15.78 -0.77
N GLY A 21 21.16 -16.66 -0.02
CA GLY A 21 20.79 -16.45 1.38
C GLY A 21 21.95 -16.61 2.38
N HIS A 22 23.12 -17.03 1.92
CA HIS A 22 24.33 -17.22 2.73
C HIS A 22 25.27 -16.01 2.76
N LEU A 23 24.95 -14.95 2.01
CA LEU A 23 25.72 -13.71 2.02
C LEU A 23 25.75 -13.11 3.42
N SER A 24 26.93 -12.64 3.83
CA SER A 24 27.05 -11.76 4.99
C SER A 24 26.34 -10.42 4.71
N PHE A 25 26.04 -9.66 5.78
CA PHE A 25 25.43 -8.34 5.65
C PHE A 25 26.20 -7.42 4.70
N GLU A 26 27.52 -7.45 4.77
CA GLU A 26 28.38 -6.59 3.94
C GLU A 26 28.38 -7.03 2.47
N GLU A 27 28.44 -8.34 2.22
CA GLU A 27 28.36 -8.89 0.85
C GLU A 27 27.00 -8.60 0.21
N GLU A 28 25.90 -8.81 0.95
CA GLU A 28 24.53 -8.51 0.50
C GLU A 28 24.38 -7.02 0.18
N PHE A 29 24.82 -6.14 1.07
CA PHE A 29 24.76 -4.69 0.87
C PHE A 29 25.52 -4.24 -0.38
N ASN A 30 26.76 -4.70 -0.55
CA ASN A 30 27.60 -4.36 -1.70
C ASN A 30 27.02 -4.89 -3.02
N LEU A 31 26.46 -6.11 -3.01
CA LEU A 31 25.73 -6.67 -4.15
C LEU A 31 24.54 -5.79 -4.54
N LEU A 32 23.73 -5.36 -3.57
CA LEU A 32 22.56 -4.52 -3.80
C LEU A 32 22.94 -3.15 -4.37
N LYS A 33 24.00 -2.52 -3.85
CA LYS A 33 24.51 -1.24 -4.37
C LYS A 33 24.86 -1.37 -5.86
N LEU A 34 25.61 -2.42 -6.23
CA LEU A 34 25.97 -2.70 -7.61
C LEU A 34 24.76 -3.02 -8.51
N LEU A 35 23.81 -3.79 -8.00
CA LEU A 35 22.59 -4.17 -8.72
C LEU A 35 21.76 -2.93 -9.06
N TRP A 36 21.50 -2.07 -8.08
CA TRP A 36 20.71 -0.86 -8.28
C TRP A 36 21.40 0.13 -9.23
N ASP A 37 22.72 0.28 -9.15
CA ASP A 37 23.49 1.11 -10.08
C ASP A 37 23.36 0.62 -11.54
N LYS A 38 23.38 -0.70 -11.74
CA LYS A 38 23.19 -1.30 -13.07
C LYS A 38 21.75 -1.18 -13.54
N PHE A 39 20.78 -1.41 -12.66
CA PHE A 39 19.36 -1.27 -12.97
C PHE A 39 19.02 0.16 -13.41
N ASP A 40 19.56 1.18 -12.74
CA ASP A 40 19.36 2.59 -13.12
C ASP A 40 19.90 2.92 -14.50
N ARG A 41 21.03 2.30 -14.90
CA ARG A 41 21.56 2.45 -16.26
C ARG A 41 20.65 1.76 -17.28
N LEU A 42 20.15 0.57 -16.95
CA LEU A 42 19.24 -0.17 -17.83
C LEU A 42 17.90 0.54 -17.99
N LYS A 43 17.31 1.07 -16.92
CA LYS A 43 16.01 1.76 -16.95
C LYS A 43 16.03 3.02 -17.84
N LYS A 44 17.19 3.67 -18.00
CA LYS A 44 17.36 4.77 -18.97
C LYS A 44 17.24 4.32 -20.43
N ILE A 45 17.64 3.08 -20.72
CA ILE A 45 17.59 2.48 -22.07
C ILE A 45 16.26 1.77 -22.30
N PHE A 46 15.71 1.18 -21.24
CA PHE A 46 14.49 0.37 -21.24
C PHE A 46 13.49 0.93 -20.21
N PRO A 47 12.76 2.01 -20.55
CA PRO A 47 11.84 2.66 -19.61
C PRO A 47 10.68 1.78 -19.15
N MET A 48 10.42 0.66 -19.84
CA MET A 48 9.40 -0.32 -19.46
C MET A 48 9.82 -1.24 -18.30
N LEU A 49 11.07 -1.14 -17.83
CA LEU A 49 11.50 -1.84 -16.62
C LEU A 49 10.74 -1.27 -15.41
N GLY A 50 9.83 -2.10 -14.90
CA GLY A 50 8.87 -1.78 -13.87
C GLY A 50 9.45 -1.93 -12.46
N GLU A 51 8.75 -2.68 -11.64
CA GLU A 51 9.13 -2.99 -10.26
C GLU A 51 10.24 -4.06 -10.24
N VAL A 52 11.14 -3.96 -9.25
CA VAL A 52 12.16 -4.97 -8.99
C VAL A 52 12.01 -5.45 -7.56
N ASP A 53 11.65 -6.71 -7.42
CA ASP A 53 11.56 -7.39 -6.13
C ASP A 53 12.83 -8.19 -5.90
N ILE A 54 13.48 -8.01 -4.74
CA ILE A 54 14.72 -8.72 -4.40
C ILE A 54 14.51 -9.51 -3.12
N LEU A 55 14.69 -10.82 -3.23
CA LEU A 55 14.49 -11.80 -2.15
C LEU A 55 15.69 -12.73 -2.08
N ASN A 56 15.84 -13.49 -1.00
CA ASN A 56 16.74 -14.63 -0.97
C ASN A 56 15.97 -15.96 -1.04
N GLU A 57 16.72 -17.06 -1.18
CA GLU A 57 16.18 -18.41 -1.32
C GLU A 57 15.27 -18.86 -0.15
N LYS A 58 15.50 -18.34 1.07
CA LYS A 58 14.68 -18.66 2.23
C LYS A 58 13.39 -17.86 2.24
N GLU A 59 13.49 -16.56 1.95
CA GLU A 59 12.37 -15.63 2.03
C GLU A 59 11.33 -15.85 0.94
N ILE A 60 11.73 -16.28 -0.28
CA ILE A 60 10.81 -16.49 -1.40
C ILE A 60 9.70 -17.50 -1.09
N GLU A 61 10.01 -18.55 -0.33
CA GLU A 61 9.03 -19.56 0.05
C GLU A 61 7.89 -18.95 0.87
N LYS A 62 8.24 -18.18 1.91
CA LYS A 62 7.28 -17.50 2.79
C LYS A 62 6.61 -16.33 2.09
N TRP A 63 7.36 -15.55 1.32
CA TRP A 63 6.84 -14.44 0.54
C TRP A 63 5.75 -14.88 -0.45
N SER A 64 5.96 -16.03 -1.11
CA SER A 64 5.04 -16.55 -2.13
C SER A 64 3.71 -17.07 -1.58
N ALA A 65 3.57 -17.17 -0.25
CA ALA A 65 2.33 -17.62 0.39
C ALA A 65 1.28 -16.52 0.50
N PHE A 66 1.67 -15.25 0.39
CA PHE A 66 0.80 -14.11 0.72
C PHE A 66 0.46 -13.26 -0.50
N THR A 67 -0.74 -12.68 -0.48
CA THR A 67 -1.23 -11.66 -1.41
C THR A 67 -1.25 -12.07 -2.88
N ILE A 68 -1.69 -11.15 -3.74
CA ILE A 68 -1.70 -11.37 -5.19
C ILE A 68 -0.31 -11.65 -5.76
N ARG A 69 0.75 -11.12 -5.14
CA ARG A 69 2.13 -11.34 -5.59
C ARG A 69 2.52 -12.82 -5.44
N GLY A 70 2.10 -13.45 -4.34
CA GLY A 70 2.25 -14.88 -4.13
C GLY A 70 1.51 -15.71 -5.18
N TYR A 71 0.26 -15.36 -5.48
CA TYR A 71 -0.51 -16.00 -6.57
C TYR A 71 0.20 -15.90 -7.94
N GLU A 72 0.79 -14.73 -8.24
CA GLU A 72 1.45 -14.48 -9.53
C GLU A 72 2.74 -15.28 -9.73
N THR A 73 3.38 -15.75 -8.65
CA THR A 73 4.59 -16.60 -8.75
C THR A 73 4.39 -17.82 -9.63
N SER A 74 3.19 -18.41 -9.64
CA SER A 74 2.81 -19.54 -10.50
C SER A 74 2.89 -19.25 -12.01
N LYS A 75 2.94 -17.97 -12.39
CA LYS A 75 2.96 -17.49 -13.78
C LYS A 75 4.32 -16.95 -14.20
N TRP A 76 5.30 -16.96 -13.28
CA TRP A 76 6.62 -16.43 -13.57
C TRP A 76 7.37 -17.30 -14.57
N LYS A 77 8.29 -16.65 -15.27
CA LYS A 77 9.18 -17.32 -16.23
C LYS A 77 10.60 -17.12 -15.76
N LEU A 78 11.33 -18.21 -15.59
CA LEU A 78 12.75 -18.16 -15.28
C LEU A 78 13.49 -17.46 -16.44
N LEU A 79 14.14 -16.35 -16.14
CA LEU A 79 14.97 -15.63 -17.11
C LEU A 79 16.43 -16.12 -17.07
N TYR A 80 16.94 -16.44 -15.88
CA TYR A 80 18.31 -16.87 -15.67
C TYR A 80 18.46 -17.62 -14.33
N GLY A 81 19.40 -18.56 -14.25
CA GLY A 81 19.76 -19.27 -13.03
C GLY A 81 19.04 -20.61 -12.89
N LYS A 82 18.67 -20.97 -11.66
CA LYS A 82 17.93 -22.20 -11.33
C LYS A 82 16.55 -21.82 -10.81
N GLU A 83 15.56 -22.64 -11.13
CA GLU A 83 14.23 -22.50 -10.58
C GLU A 83 14.23 -22.92 -9.11
N VAL A 84 13.92 -21.97 -8.22
CA VAL A 84 13.89 -22.15 -6.76
C VAL A 84 12.48 -21.99 -6.17
N ILE A 85 11.51 -21.64 -7.00
CA ILE A 85 10.17 -21.22 -6.56
C ILE A 85 9.23 -22.41 -6.58
N LYS A 86 8.50 -22.56 -5.46
CA LYS A 86 7.27 -23.34 -5.39
C LYS A 86 6.21 -22.39 -4.85
N SER A 87 5.20 -22.08 -5.66
CA SER A 87 4.12 -21.21 -5.20
C SER A 87 3.40 -21.90 -4.04
N ASN A 88 3.42 -21.26 -2.88
CA ASN A 88 2.72 -21.74 -1.68
C ASN A 88 1.42 -20.97 -1.42
N TYR A 89 0.96 -20.20 -2.40
CA TYR A 89 -0.26 -19.41 -2.29
C TYR A 89 -1.49 -20.32 -2.20
N VAL A 90 -2.37 -20.02 -1.24
CA VAL A 90 -3.66 -20.69 -1.10
C VAL A 90 -4.63 -20.12 -2.13
N ASN A 91 -4.80 -20.83 -3.25
CA ASN A 91 -5.63 -20.39 -4.38
C ASN A 91 -7.12 -20.66 -4.13
N GLU A 92 -7.69 -19.98 -3.13
CA GLU A 92 -9.13 -19.92 -2.88
C GLU A 92 -9.75 -18.71 -3.56
N ALA A 93 -10.91 -18.90 -4.19
CA ALA A 93 -11.53 -17.87 -5.03
C ALA A 93 -11.79 -16.55 -4.27
N ASN A 94 -12.24 -16.64 -3.01
CA ASN A 94 -12.54 -15.47 -2.20
C ASN A 94 -11.28 -14.75 -1.72
N ILE A 95 -10.25 -15.50 -1.28
CA ILE A 95 -8.97 -14.93 -0.88
C ILE A 95 -8.34 -14.21 -2.07
N LEU A 96 -8.34 -14.84 -3.24
CA LEU A 96 -7.83 -14.24 -4.47
C LEU A 96 -8.61 -12.98 -4.87
N ALA A 97 -9.93 -12.96 -4.70
CA ALA A 97 -10.75 -11.79 -5.01
C ALA A 97 -10.43 -10.61 -4.08
N ILE A 98 -10.29 -10.85 -2.78
CA ILE A 98 -9.87 -9.83 -1.80
C ILE A 98 -8.46 -9.34 -2.08
N ASP A 99 -7.51 -10.25 -2.27
CA ASP A 99 -6.11 -9.89 -2.52
C ASP A 99 -5.96 -9.10 -3.83
N SER A 100 -6.72 -9.46 -4.86
CA SER A 100 -6.75 -8.74 -6.13
C SER A 100 -7.33 -7.33 -5.95
N LEU A 101 -8.45 -7.20 -5.25
CA LEU A 101 -9.06 -5.89 -4.99
C LEU A 101 -8.18 -5.01 -4.08
N ASN A 102 -7.57 -5.59 -3.04
CA ASN A 102 -6.63 -4.88 -2.18
C ASN A 102 -5.44 -4.37 -2.99
N PHE A 103 -4.90 -5.19 -3.89
CA PHE A 103 -3.84 -4.76 -4.79
C PHE A 103 -4.30 -3.66 -5.76
N ALA A 104 -5.52 -3.75 -6.27
CA ALA A 104 -6.14 -2.70 -7.10
C ALA A 104 -6.25 -1.38 -6.33
N LEU A 105 -6.66 -1.43 -5.06
CA LEU A 105 -6.74 -0.26 -4.16
C LEU A 105 -5.36 0.31 -3.83
N THR A 106 -4.35 -0.52 -3.56
CA THR A 106 -2.97 -0.05 -3.38
C THR A 106 -2.48 0.70 -4.63
N ASN A 107 -2.72 0.13 -5.83
CA ASN A 107 -2.36 0.80 -7.08
C ASN A 107 -3.12 2.13 -7.27
N TYR A 108 -4.38 2.17 -6.87
CA TYR A 108 -5.21 3.37 -6.91
C TYR A 108 -4.69 4.46 -5.96
N LEU A 109 -4.44 4.12 -4.69
CA LEU A 109 -4.06 5.06 -3.64
C LEU A 109 -2.62 5.55 -3.79
N GLU A 110 -1.67 4.65 -4.00
CA GLU A 110 -0.23 4.96 -3.92
C GLU A 110 0.35 5.44 -5.24
N TYR A 111 -0.27 5.08 -6.38
CA TYR A 111 0.29 5.36 -7.70
C TYR A 111 -0.66 6.19 -8.57
N PHE A 112 -1.94 5.80 -8.68
CA PHE A 112 -2.88 6.48 -9.57
C PHE A 112 -3.23 7.89 -9.08
N LEU A 113 -3.68 8.03 -7.83
CA LEU A 113 -4.08 9.33 -7.29
C LEU A 113 -2.94 10.36 -7.27
N PRO A 114 -1.71 10.05 -6.80
CA PRO A 114 -0.61 11.00 -6.87
C PRO A 114 -0.31 11.49 -8.30
N LYS A 115 -0.40 10.60 -9.29
CA LYS A 115 -0.23 10.93 -10.72
C LYS A 115 -1.42 11.69 -11.30
N PHE A 116 -2.62 11.47 -10.79
CA PHE A 116 -3.81 12.23 -11.16
C PHE A 116 -3.66 13.70 -10.73
N TYR A 117 -3.16 13.93 -9.51
CA TYR A 117 -2.95 15.26 -8.95
C TYR A 117 -1.72 16.00 -9.46
N SER A 118 -0.78 15.33 -10.14
CA SER A 118 0.45 15.96 -10.60
C SER A 118 0.17 17.12 -11.59
N GLU A 119 0.86 18.24 -11.38
CA GLU A 119 0.67 19.48 -12.13
C GLU A 119 1.24 19.46 -13.55
N ASP A 120 2.06 18.45 -13.90
CA ASP A 120 2.66 18.18 -15.23
C ASP A 120 1.62 17.80 -16.32
N SER A 121 0.44 18.38 -16.19
CA SER A 121 -0.89 17.94 -16.57
C SER A 121 -1.23 17.98 -18.06
N SER A 122 -0.24 18.04 -18.94
CA SER A 122 -0.44 17.97 -20.39
C SER A 122 0.56 17.07 -21.13
N GLY A 123 1.51 16.45 -20.42
CA GLY A 123 2.46 15.53 -21.05
C GLY A 123 1.79 14.23 -21.49
N TYR A 124 1.93 13.89 -22.79
CA TYR A 124 1.53 12.59 -23.36
C TYR A 124 1.96 11.40 -22.49
N LEU A 125 3.14 11.48 -21.87
CA LEU A 125 3.69 10.43 -20.99
C LEU A 125 2.86 10.21 -19.72
N ILE A 126 2.37 11.27 -19.07
CA ILE A 126 1.55 11.14 -17.86
C ILE A 126 0.19 10.55 -18.19
N GLN A 127 -0.38 10.94 -19.33
CA GLN A 127 -1.62 10.35 -19.80
C GLN A 127 -1.46 8.85 -20.04
N LYS A 128 -0.36 8.44 -20.70
CA LYS A 128 -0.04 7.01 -20.90
C LYS A 128 0.19 6.27 -19.59
N GLU A 129 0.87 6.88 -18.64
CA GLU A 129 1.10 6.29 -17.32
C GLU A 129 -0.22 6.09 -16.55
N LEU A 130 -1.11 7.09 -16.56
CA LEU A 130 -2.44 6.97 -15.96
C LEU A 130 -3.30 5.91 -16.66
N THR A 131 -3.27 5.83 -18.00
CA THR A 131 -3.96 4.76 -18.73
C THR A 131 -3.42 3.38 -18.35
N ARG A 132 -2.10 3.22 -18.22
CA ARG A 132 -1.46 1.98 -17.78
C ARG A 132 -1.90 1.60 -16.37
N LEU A 133 -1.89 2.56 -15.44
CA LEU A 133 -2.33 2.34 -14.06
C LEU A 133 -3.82 2.00 -13.99
N ALA A 134 -4.69 2.70 -14.75
CA ALA A 134 -6.11 2.36 -14.85
C ALA A 134 -6.32 0.93 -15.33
N PHE A 135 -5.62 0.52 -16.39
CA PHE A 135 -5.67 -0.86 -16.88
C PHE A 135 -5.22 -1.87 -15.83
N LYS A 136 -4.11 -1.59 -15.13
CA LYS A 136 -3.62 -2.44 -14.03
C LYS A 136 -4.69 -2.58 -12.95
N ILE A 137 -5.24 -1.47 -12.46
CA ILE A 137 -6.29 -1.46 -11.41
C ILE A 137 -7.51 -2.27 -11.86
N LEU A 138 -8.07 -1.97 -13.04
CA LEU A 138 -9.29 -2.62 -13.53
C LEU A 138 -9.08 -4.11 -13.82
N ARG A 139 -7.87 -4.51 -14.23
CA ARG A 139 -7.51 -5.92 -14.39
C ARG A 139 -7.61 -6.69 -13.06
N TYR A 140 -7.08 -6.14 -11.97
CA TYR A 140 -7.18 -6.79 -10.65
C TYR A 140 -8.53 -6.60 -9.99
N ALA A 141 -9.28 -5.58 -10.38
CA ALA A 141 -10.68 -5.41 -10.04
C ALA A 141 -11.59 -6.42 -10.79
N ASP A 142 -11.07 -7.25 -11.69
CA ASP A 142 -11.86 -8.14 -12.57
C ASP A 142 -12.95 -7.37 -13.36
N VAL A 143 -12.56 -6.21 -13.90
CA VAL A 143 -13.40 -5.36 -14.74
C VAL A 143 -12.79 -5.29 -16.15
N PRO A 144 -13.54 -5.68 -17.20
CA PRO A 144 -13.06 -5.56 -18.57
C PRO A 144 -12.74 -4.11 -18.92
N PHE A 145 -11.51 -3.86 -19.40
CA PHE A 145 -11.08 -2.56 -19.89
C PHE A 145 -10.75 -2.63 -21.38
N ASP A 146 -11.51 -1.91 -22.21
CA ASP A 146 -11.23 -1.79 -23.65
C ASP A 146 -10.23 -0.65 -23.88
N GLU A 147 -8.96 -1.01 -24.09
CA GLU A 147 -7.90 -0.05 -24.39
C GLU A 147 -8.18 0.77 -25.65
N SER A 148 -8.89 0.21 -26.65
CA SER A 148 -9.09 0.85 -27.95
C SER A 148 -10.03 2.05 -27.87
N ARG A 149 -11.04 1.98 -26.99
CA ARG A 149 -11.99 3.08 -26.73
C ARG A 149 -11.40 4.18 -25.86
N ASN A 150 -10.41 3.86 -25.03
CA ASN A 150 -9.90 4.76 -23.99
C ASN A 150 -8.59 5.49 -24.36
N LYS A 151 -8.11 5.38 -25.60
CA LYS A 151 -6.89 6.06 -26.07
C LYS A 151 -6.97 7.60 -26.02
N ALA A 152 -8.18 8.16 -26.02
CA ALA A 152 -8.46 9.59 -26.00
C ALA A 152 -9.13 10.07 -24.70
N ALA A 153 -9.31 9.18 -23.71
CA ALA A 153 -10.02 9.53 -22.48
C ALA A 153 -9.24 10.60 -21.70
N ASN A 154 -9.90 11.65 -21.22
CA ASN A 154 -9.25 12.64 -20.38
C ASN A 154 -8.98 12.07 -18.96
N LYS A 155 -8.17 12.75 -18.14
CA LYS A 155 -7.82 12.27 -16.79
C LYS A 155 -9.03 12.02 -15.88
N MET A 156 -10.10 12.81 -16.02
CA MET A 156 -11.32 12.68 -15.22
C MET A 156 -12.12 11.44 -15.61
N GLU A 157 -12.21 11.17 -16.92
CA GLU A 157 -12.83 9.96 -17.45
C GLU A 157 -12.10 8.70 -16.97
N LEU A 158 -10.76 8.72 -16.96
CA LEU A 158 -9.97 7.60 -16.42
C LEU A 158 -10.23 7.39 -14.92
N LEU A 159 -10.19 8.45 -14.11
CA LEU A 159 -10.45 8.34 -12.67
C LEU A 159 -11.90 7.87 -12.39
N SER A 160 -12.88 8.42 -13.11
CA SER A 160 -14.28 7.99 -13.03
C SER A 160 -14.44 6.50 -13.37
N THR A 161 -13.78 6.04 -14.44
CA THR A 161 -13.79 4.63 -14.83
C THR A 161 -13.15 3.73 -13.78
N VAL A 162 -12.01 4.15 -13.20
CA VAL A 162 -11.33 3.41 -12.13
C VAL A 162 -12.22 3.30 -10.89
N ILE A 163 -12.81 4.41 -10.43
CA ILE A 163 -13.72 4.42 -9.29
C ILE A 163 -14.91 3.49 -9.54
N LYS A 164 -15.56 3.59 -10.71
CA LYS A 164 -16.68 2.71 -11.07
C LYS A 164 -16.28 1.25 -11.15
N GLY A 165 -15.10 0.95 -11.66
CA GLY A 165 -14.59 -0.41 -11.69
C GLY A 165 -14.44 -0.98 -10.27
N LEU A 166 -13.83 -0.23 -9.36
CA LEU A 166 -13.66 -0.64 -7.96
C LEU A 166 -15.01 -0.82 -7.25
N GLU A 167 -15.98 0.08 -7.47
CA GLU A 167 -17.35 -0.07 -6.94
C GLU A 167 -17.98 -1.39 -7.40
N LEU A 168 -17.91 -1.68 -8.71
CA LEU A 168 -18.46 -2.92 -9.29
C LEU A 168 -17.80 -4.18 -8.74
N SER A 169 -16.50 -4.13 -8.43
CA SER A 169 -15.78 -5.26 -7.84
C SER A 169 -16.20 -5.52 -6.41
N ILE A 170 -16.39 -4.45 -5.62
CA ILE A 170 -16.90 -4.52 -4.25
C ILE A 170 -18.30 -5.12 -4.23
N ASP A 171 -19.19 -4.69 -5.13
CA ASP A 171 -20.56 -5.21 -5.22
C ASP A 171 -20.62 -6.72 -5.54
N LYS A 172 -19.55 -7.29 -6.14
CA LYS A 172 -19.44 -8.72 -6.43
C LYS A 172 -18.87 -9.55 -5.28
N LEU A 173 -18.27 -8.93 -4.27
CA LEU A 173 -17.63 -9.65 -3.16
C LEU A 173 -18.68 -10.14 -2.16
N ASN A 174 -18.61 -11.43 -1.81
CA ASN A 174 -19.42 -12.01 -0.75
C ASN A 174 -18.64 -12.05 0.58
N TYR A 175 -18.91 -11.11 1.48
CA TYR A 175 -18.15 -10.95 2.74
C TYR A 175 -18.51 -11.96 3.83
N THR A 176 -19.65 -12.65 3.71
CA THR A 176 -20.18 -13.50 4.79
C THR A 176 -19.32 -14.72 5.10
N GLU A 177 -18.42 -15.10 4.21
CA GLU A 177 -17.59 -16.31 4.34
C GLU A 177 -16.31 -16.10 5.17
N PHE A 178 -15.93 -14.85 5.48
CA PHE A 178 -14.75 -14.53 6.31
C PHE A 178 -15.08 -14.23 7.78
N SER A 179 -16.36 -14.18 8.13
CA SER A 179 -16.81 -14.09 9.51
C SER A 179 -16.62 -15.46 10.16
N GLU A 180 -15.42 -15.71 10.68
CA GLU A 180 -15.32 -16.60 11.84
C GLU A 180 -16.28 -16.07 12.91
N THR A 181 -16.79 -16.93 13.81
CA THR A 181 -17.60 -16.57 14.99
C THR A 181 -16.78 -15.78 16.02
N VAL A 182 -16.05 -14.76 15.57
CA VAL A 182 -15.09 -13.97 16.32
C VAL A 182 -15.78 -12.67 16.67
N ASN A 183 -15.72 -12.33 17.95
CA ASN A 183 -16.32 -11.10 18.44
C ASN A 183 -15.69 -9.89 17.76
N PRO A 184 -16.49 -8.88 17.37
CA PRO A 184 -15.94 -7.61 16.90
C PRO A 184 -14.96 -7.08 17.94
N VAL A 185 -13.88 -6.46 17.46
CA VAL A 185 -12.88 -5.87 18.34
C VAL A 185 -13.57 -4.89 19.29
N SER A 186 -13.37 -4.94 20.61
CA SER A 186 -13.93 -3.89 21.47
C SER A 186 -12.98 -2.69 21.52
N LEU A 187 -13.45 -1.55 21.03
CA LEU A 187 -12.73 -0.27 21.09
C LEU A 187 -13.14 0.56 22.32
N GLU A 188 -13.87 -0.04 23.28
CA GLU A 188 -14.46 0.67 24.43
C GLU A 188 -13.42 1.33 25.35
N LYS A 189 -12.13 0.97 25.25
CA LYS A 189 -11.04 1.62 25.99
C LYS A 189 -10.58 2.97 25.40
N ILE A 190 -11.13 3.37 24.26
CA ILE A 190 -10.64 4.57 23.58
C ILE A 190 -11.32 5.82 24.12
N ILE A 191 -10.53 6.65 24.80
CA ILE A 191 -10.88 8.03 25.09
C ILE A 191 -10.77 8.81 23.80
N THR A 192 -11.88 9.36 23.30
CA THR A 192 -11.90 10.28 22.16
C THR A 192 -10.92 11.42 22.44
N ARG A 193 -9.84 11.51 21.65
CA ARG A 193 -8.89 12.63 21.76
C ARG A 193 -9.30 13.67 20.75
N ASP A 194 -9.67 14.86 21.21
CA ASP A 194 -9.81 16.00 20.31
C ASP A 194 -8.46 16.23 19.61
N SER A 195 -8.43 15.97 18.31
CA SER A 195 -7.24 16.16 17.51
C SER A 195 -7.08 17.64 17.17
N ASP A 196 -6.03 18.29 17.71
CA ASP A 196 -5.57 19.60 17.27
C ASP A 196 -5.01 19.50 15.83
N LEU A 197 -5.92 19.40 14.85
CA LEU A 197 -5.59 19.43 13.43
C LEU A 197 -5.23 20.88 13.06
N LYS A 198 -3.92 21.15 12.98
CA LYS A 198 -3.38 22.47 12.62
C LYS A 198 -3.61 22.87 11.16
N TYR A 199 -3.96 21.90 10.31
CA TYR A 199 -4.22 22.09 8.89
C TYR A 199 -5.69 21.82 8.58
N ILE A 200 -6.34 22.79 7.93
CA ILE A 200 -7.70 22.66 7.38
C ILE A 200 -7.63 23.14 5.92
N PRO A 201 -7.85 22.25 4.93
CA PRO A 201 -7.80 22.60 3.51
C PRO A 201 -8.90 23.60 3.11
N HIS A 202 -8.62 24.45 2.13
CA HIS A 202 -9.60 25.37 1.57
C HIS A 202 -10.42 24.70 0.46
N ILE A 203 -11.70 24.43 0.73
CA ILE A 203 -12.61 23.72 -0.21
C ILE A 203 -13.46 24.64 -1.09
N ASN A 204 -12.86 25.73 -1.57
CA ASN A 204 -13.57 26.72 -2.38
C ASN A 204 -14.21 26.07 -3.62
N GLY A 205 -15.50 26.35 -3.87
CA GLY A 205 -16.22 25.92 -5.06
C GLY A 205 -16.87 24.52 -5.00
N LEU A 206 -16.68 23.76 -3.92
CA LEU A 206 -17.33 22.45 -3.74
C LEU A 206 -18.73 22.52 -3.12
N SER A 207 -19.14 23.66 -2.56
CA SER A 207 -20.45 23.84 -1.93
C SER A 207 -21.63 23.56 -2.87
N LYS A 208 -21.49 23.85 -4.17
CA LYS A 208 -22.51 23.57 -5.19
C LYS A 208 -22.68 22.09 -5.55
N TYR A 209 -21.84 21.20 -5.00
CA TYR A 209 -21.90 19.75 -5.22
C TYR A 209 -22.19 18.98 -3.92
N GLN A 210 -22.73 19.63 -2.89
CA GLN A 210 -23.11 18.98 -1.63
C GLN A 210 -24.16 17.88 -1.80
N ASP A 211 -24.94 17.92 -2.88
CA ASP A 211 -25.86 16.86 -3.25
C ASP A 211 -25.16 15.60 -3.77
N LYS A 212 -23.87 15.68 -4.12
CA LYS A 212 -23.05 14.58 -4.67
C LYS A 212 -21.93 14.12 -3.72
N ILE A 213 -21.54 14.97 -2.77
CA ILE A 213 -20.56 14.65 -1.72
C ILE A 213 -21.31 14.19 -0.48
N GLU A 214 -21.06 12.97 -0.01
CA GLU A 214 -21.62 12.48 1.25
C GLU A 214 -20.91 13.17 2.44
N SER A 215 -19.57 13.21 2.39
CA SER A 215 -18.78 13.80 3.47
C SER A 215 -17.36 14.15 3.07
N PHE A 216 -16.80 15.18 3.70
CA PHE A 216 -15.37 15.46 3.67
C PHE A 216 -14.78 15.23 5.06
N ILE A 217 -13.96 14.20 5.18
CA ILE A 217 -13.32 13.78 6.44
C ILE A 217 -11.82 14.06 6.34
N ILE A 218 -11.25 14.71 7.34
CA ILE A 218 -9.80 14.88 7.45
C ILE A 218 -9.26 14.15 8.68
N SER A 219 -8.01 13.74 8.61
CA SER A 219 -7.26 13.12 9.72
C SER A 219 -5.79 13.53 9.67
N TYR A 220 -5.00 13.12 10.66
CA TYR A 220 -3.56 13.40 10.63
C TYR A 220 -2.84 12.77 9.45
N THR A 221 -3.31 11.62 8.93
CA THR A 221 -2.59 10.84 7.92
C THR A 221 -3.20 11.00 6.53
N ILE A 222 -4.52 10.93 6.40
CA ILE A 222 -5.23 10.92 5.12
C ILE A 222 -6.48 11.78 5.17
N ASP A 223 -6.72 12.53 4.09
CA ASP A 223 -7.97 13.28 3.88
C ASP A 223 -8.85 12.51 2.88
N PHE A 224 -10.16 12.46 3.11
CA PHE A 224 -11.11 11.68 2.32
C PHE A 224 -12.28 12.53 1.86
N ILE A 225 -12.44 12.69 0.54
CA ILE A 225 -13.69 13.16 -0.04
C ILE A 225 -14.52 11.93 -0.40
N ILE A 226 -15.58 11.74 0.36
CA ILE A 226 -16.50 10.61 0.22
C ILE A 226 -17.66 11.06 -0.64
N LEU A 227 -17.74 10.47 -1.82
CA LEU A 227 -18.81 10.67 -2.78
C LEU A 227 -20.03 9.85 -2.39
N LYS A 228 -21.22 10.27 -2.81
CA LYS A 228 -22.37 9.37 -2.79
C LYS A 228 -22.11 8.19 -3.73
N ASP A 229 -22.63 7.03 -3.35
CA ASP A 229 -22.57 5.84 -4.19
C ASP A 229 -23.35 6.04 -5.49
N ASP A 230 -23.01 5.27 -6.51
CA ASP A 230 -23.77 5.15 -7.76
C ASP A 230 -23.96 6.46 -8.56
N LEU A 231 -23.13 7.48 -8.31
CA LEU A 231 -23.09 8.70 -9.15
C LEU A 231 -22.90 8.37 -10.63
N SER A 232 -23.61 9.07 -11.53
CA SER A 232 -23.43 8.87 -12.96
C SER A 232 -22.00 9.23 -13.40
N PRO A 233 -21.42 8.58 -14.43
CA PRO A 233 -20.08 8.91 -14.91
C PRO A 233 -19.93 10.39 -15.29
N ALA A 234 -20.97 11.00 -15.87
CA ALA A 234 -20.98 12.41 -16.25
C ALA A 234 -20.92 13.34 -15.01
N ASP A 235 -21.73 13.04 -13.99
CA ASP A 235 -21.71 13.81 -12.74
C ASP A 235 -20.38 13.68 -12.01
N MET A 236 -19.81 12.47 -12.01
CA MET A 236 -18.51 12.19 -11.42
C MET A 236 -17.40 12.97 -12.12
N ILE A 237 -17.37 13.01 -13.46
CA ILE A 237 -16.37 13.76 -14.22
C ILE A 237 -16.37 15.25 -13.85
N VAL A 238 -17.56 15.88 -13.80
CA VAL A 238 -17.69 17.30 -13.44
C VAL A 238 -17.23 17.55 -12.00
N LEU A 239 -17.58 16.65 -11.08
CA LEU A 239 -17.19 16.75 -9.68
C LEU A 239 -15.67 16.54 -9.48
N LEU A 240 -15.08 15.57 -10.16
CA LEU A 240 -13.64 15.28 -10.09
C LEU A 240 -12.80 16.45 -10.60
N ASP A 241 -13.25 17.12 -11.67
CA ASP A 241 -12.58 18.33 -12.15
C ASP A 241 -12.64 19.45 -11.12
N ALA A 242 -13.81 19.66 -10.49
CA ALA A 242 -13.96 20.63 -9.42
C ALA A 242 -13.05 20.32 -8.21
N ILE A 243 -13.03 19.06 -7.74
CA ILE A 243 -12.16 18.63 -6.64
C ILE A 243 -10.70 18.87 -6.99
N ARG A 244 -10.25 18.43 -8.17
CA ARG A 244 -8.85 18.61 -8.58
C ARG A 244 -8.46 20.09 -8.56
N ASN A 245 -9.33 20.97 -9.05
CA ASN A 245 -9.08 22.41 -9.07
C ASN A 245 -9.06 23.02 -7.66
N SER A 246 -10.00 22.64 -6.79
CA SER A 246 -10.03 23.12 -5.39
C SER A 246 -8.80 22.72 -4.61
N PHE A 247 -8.25 21.53 -4.86
CA PHE A 247 -7.08 21.01 -4.16
C PHE A 247 -5.76 21.26 -4.88
N LYS A 248 -5.73 22.02 -5.98
CA LYS A 248 -4.51 22.19 -6.79
C LYS A 248 -3.34 22.77 -5.97
N SER A 249 -3.61 23.81 -5.19
CA SER A 249 -2.62 24.47 -4.32
C SER A 249 -2.47 23.87 -2.93
N GLU A 250 -3.31 22.89 -2.57
CA GLU A 250 -3.28 22.30 -1.23
C GLU A 250 -2.06 21.38 -1.05
N PRO A 251 -1.36 21.43 0.10
CA PRO A 251 -0.21 20.57 0.36
C PRO A 251 -0.60 19.08 0.45
N ARG A 252 -1.84 18.79 0.86
CA ARG A 252 -2.38 17.42 0.92
C ARG A 252 -3.48 17.27 -0.11
N LYS A 253 -3.43 16.16 -0.84
CA LYS A 253 -4.46 15.80 -1.81
C LYS A 253 -5.35 14.72 -1.17
N PRO A 254 -6.67 14.87 -1.20
CA PRO A 254 -7.57 13.90 -0.60
C PRO A 254 -7.65 12.63 -1.45
N VAL A 255 -7.96 11.52 -0.80
CA VAL A 255 -8.46 10.31 -1.46
C VAL A 255 -9.92 10.58 -1.87
N ILE A 256 -10.26 10.32 -3.13
CA ILE A 256 -11.61 10.59 -3.67
C ILE A 256 -12.32 9.27 -3.96
N LEU A 257 -13.30 8.90 -3.16
CA LEU A 257 -13.94 7.60 -3.30
C LEU A 257 -15.42 7.62 -2.91
N PRO A 258 -16.27 6.74 -3.47
CA PRO A 258 -17.63 6.50 -3.01
C PRO A 258 -17.66 5.87 -1.63
N PHE A 259 -18.79 6.01 -0.94
CA PHE A 259 -18.97 5.48 0.41
C PHE A 259 -18.72 3.97 0.50
N LYS A 260 -19.16 3.18 -0.47
CA LYS A 260 -18.89 1.73 -0.46
C LYS A 260 -17.41 1.36 -0.50
N ILE A 261 -16.60 2.13 -1.24
CA ILE A 261 -15.14 1.95 -1.28
C ILE A 261 -14.54 2.39 0.06
N PHE A 262 -15.04 3.49 0.63
CA PHE A 262 -14.61 3.96 1.96
C PHE A 262 -14.85 2.88 3.02
N GLU A 263 -16.05 2.30 3.05
CA GLU A 263 -16.40 1.23 3.98
C GLU A 263 -15.49 0.01 3.81
N TYR A 264 -15.33 -0.47 2.57
CA TYR A 264 -14.41 -1.58 2.28
C TYR A 264 -12.99 -1.27 2.74
N MET A 265 -12.52 -0.05 2.50
CA MET A 265 -11.18 0.36 2.88
C MET A 265 -10.96 0.26 4.40
N LEU A 266 -11.93 0.71 5.18
CA LEU A 266 -11.84 0.69 6.63
C LEU A 266 -12.08 -0.69 7.23
N ARG A 267 -12.86 -1.55 6.58
CA ARG A 267 -13.20 -2.88 7.14
C ARG A 267 -12.22 -3.98 6.75
N ILE A 268 -11.70 -3.94 5.53
CA ILE A 268 -11.02 -5.10 4.92
C ILE A 268 -9.64 -4.74 4.40
N TYR A 269 -9.51 -3.65 3.64
CA TYR A 269 -8.22 -3.28 3.03
C TYR A 269 -7.18 -2.92 4.10
N ASN A 270 -7.54 -2.01 5.01
CA ASN A 270 -6.66 -1.58 6.08
C ASN A 270 -7.47 -1.15 7.32
N PRO A 271 -7.79 -2.10 8.22
CA PRO A 271 -8.59 -1.83 9.41
C PRO A 271 -7.91 -0.94 10.44
N PHE A 272 -6.60 -0.71 10.33
CA PHE A 272 -5.93 0.32 11.12
C PHE A 272 -6.35 1.74 10.73
N PHE A 273 -6.88 1.97 9.51
CA PHE A 273 -7.50 3.25 9.18
C PHE A 273 -8.81 3.47 9.94
N TYR A 274 -9.59 2.42 10.20
CA TYR A 274 -10.78 2.54 11.04
C TYR A 274 -10.39 3.05 12.43
N SER A 275 -9.41 2.40 13.05
CA SER A 275 -8.84 2.78 14.35
C SER A 275 -8.38 4.24 14.39
N GLN A 276 -7.64 4.69 13.37
CA GLN A 276 -7.15 6.07 13.30
C GLN A 276 -8.29 7.09 13.16
N LEU A 277 -9.27 6.81 12.30
CA LEU A 277 -10.41 7.71 12.05
C LEU A 277 -11.42 7.72 13.19
N HIS A 278 -11.53 6.63 13.95
CA HIS A 278 -12.34 6.60 15.16
C HIS A 278 -11.93 7.72 16.12
N ASP A 279 -10.62 7.95 16.25
CA ASP A 279 -10.04 8.84 17.26
C ASP A 279 -9.74 10.25 16.77
N GLN A 280 -9.35 10.40 15.50
CA GLN A 280 -8.64 11.60 15.03
C GLN A 280 -9.32 12.26 13.82
N ARG A 281 -10.53 11.83 13.46
CA ARG A 281 -11.22 12.41 12.31
C ARG A 281 -11.88 13.73 12.67
N LYS A 282 -11.92 14.64 11.70
CA LYS A 282 -12.78 15.82 11.71
C LYS A 282 -13.59 15.86 10.42
N VAL A 283 -14.89 16.06 10.55
CA VAL A 283 -15.79 16.24 9.40
C VAL A 283 -15.82 17.73 9.06
N LEU A 284 -15.33 18.09 7.87
CA LEU A 284 -15.32 19.47 7.40
C LEU A 284 -16.60 19.85 6.66
N SER A 285 -17.25 18.88 6.02
CA SER A 285 -18.51 19.08 5.30
C SER A 285 -19.28 17.76 5.17
N GLY A 286 -20.59 17.85 5.00
CA GLY A 286 -21.47 16.69 4.86
C GLY A 286 -21.77 15.99 6.18
N LYS A 287 -22.20 14.73 6.11
CA LYS A 287 -22.54 13.90 7.29
C LYS A 287 -21.31 13.19 7.83
N ASP A 288 -21.31 12.80 9.10
CA ASP A 288 -20.27 11.91 9.60
C ASP A 288 -20.54 10.46 9.16
N SER A 289 -20.08 10.12 7.96
CA SER A 289 -20.29 8.82 7.33
C SER A 289 -19.61 7.68 8.07
N PHE A 290 -18.59 7.97 8.87
CA PHE A 290 -17.86 6.96 9.64
C PHE A 290 -18.78 6.20 10.62
N ASN A 291 -19.74 6.89 11.24
CA ASN A 291 -20.64 6.29 12.24
C ASN A 291 -21.59 5.22 11.66
N LYS A 292 -21.69 5.11 10.33
CA LYS A 292 -22.46 4.07 9.65
C LYS A 292 -21.64 2.79 9.42
N ILE A 293 -20.32 2.86 9.57
CA ILE A 293 -19.42 1.78 9.22
C ILE A 293 -19.32 0.83 10.41
N THR A 294 -19.65 -0.43 10.15
CA THR A 294 -19.46 -1.50 11.13
C THR A 294 -17.98 -1.65 11.40
N GLN A 295 -17.64 -1.83 12.67
CA GLN A 295 -16.28 -2.03 13.08
C GLN A 295 -15.63 -3.25 12.37
N PRO A 296 -14.32 -3.21 12.05
CA PRO A 296 -13.65 -4.35 11.44
C PRO A 296 -13.53 -5.53 12.39
N ASP A 297 -13.68 -6.73 11.83
CA ASP A 297 -13.43 -7.98 12.56
C ASP A 297 -11.93 -8.17 12.83
N PHE A 298 -11.61 -8.83 13.93
CA PHE A 298 -10.22 -9.08 14.32
C PHE A 298 -9.43 -9.88 13.28
N CYS A 299 -10.09 -10.74 12.50
CA CYS A 299 -9.47 -11.47 11.40
C CYS A 299 -8.84 -10.54 10.35
N PHE A 300 -9.45 -9.40 10.04
CA PHE A 300 -8.91 -8.45 9.07
C PHE A 300 -7.68 -7.72 9.61
N TYR A 301 -7.63 -7.40 10.90
CA TYR A 301 -6.40 -6.85 11.52
C TYR A 301 -5.24 -7.84 11.41
N ARG A 302 -5.49 -9.13 11.69
CA ARG A 302 -4.50 -10.20 11.52
C ARG A 302 -4.06 -10.33 10.06
N LYS A 303 -5.01 -10.39 9.13
CA LYS A 303 -4.73 -10.51 7.69
C LYS A 303 -3.93 -9.34 7.16
N THR A 304 -4.27 -8.10 7.50
CA THR A 304 -3.50 -6.92 7.07
C THR A 304 -2.06 -6.95 7.58
N LEU A 305 -1.81 -7.42 8.81
CA LEU A 305 -0.44 -7.60 9.30
C LEU A 305 0.28 -8.75 8.57
N ALA A 306 -0.40 -9.86 8.30
CA ALA A 306 0.16 -10.95 7.53
C ALA A 306 0.53 -10.52 6.09
N ASP A 307 -0.33 -9.74 5.45
CA ASP A 307 -0.10 -9.19 4.11
C ASP A 307 1.14 -8.26 4.09
N ASP A 308 1.50 -7.62 5.21
CA ASP A 308 2.72 -6.81 5.34
C ASP A 308 4.02 -7.66 5.30
N VAL A 309 3.97 -8.98 5.56
CA VAL A 309 5.14 -9.89 5.47
C VAL A 309 5.84 -9.74 4.12
N GLY A 310 5.05 -9.75 3.04
CA GLY A 310 5.58 -9.67 1.68
C GLY A 310 6.36 -8.38 1.44
N ASN A 311 5.83 -7.25 1.92
CA ASN A 311 6.47 -5.95 1.77
C ASN A 311 7.73 -5.83 2.65
N ILE A 312 7.70 -6.33 3.88
CA ILE A 312 8.85 -6.27 4.81
C ILE A 312 10.08 -6.96 4.23
N PHE A 313 9.91 -8.14 3.61
CA PHE A 313 11.01 -8.86 2.97
C PHE A 313 11.65 -8.10 1.80
N LEU A 314 10.87 -7.28 1.11
CA LEU A 314 11.34 -6.47 -0.02
C LEU A 314 12.01 -5.16 0.43
N LEU A 315 11.48 -4.54 1.49
CA LEU A 315 11.87 -3.19 1.93
C LEU A 315 13.35 -3.09 2.32
N GLN A 316 13.90 -4.12 2.95
CA GLN A 316 15.32 -4.14 3.32
C GLN A 316 16.27 -4.09 2.12
N ARG A 317 15.80 -4.41 0.91
CA ARG A 317 16.61 -4.38 -0.32
C ARG A 317 16.22 -3.26 -1.26
N ASN A 318 15.27 -2.41 -0.84
CA ASN A 318 14.73 -1.36 -1.67
C ASN A 318 15.82 -0.35 -2.07
N LYS A 319 15.77 0.09 -3.33
CA LYS A 319 16.69 1.11 -3.86
C LYS A 319 16.80 2.35 -2.97
N SER A 320 15.67 2.88 -2.51
CA SER A 320 15.60 4.12 -1.73
C SER A 320 16.41 4.02 -0.45
N LEU A 321 16.45 2.84 0.17
CA LEU A 321 17.23 2.53 1.34
C LEU A 321 18.72 2.37 1.00
N ILE A 322 19.05 1.58 -0.03
CA ILE A 322 20.43 1.18 -0.33
C ILE A 322 21.26 2.32 -0.93
N GLN A 323 20.65 3.17 -1.76
CA GLN A 323 21.37 4.21 -2.52
C GLN A 323 21.59 5.50 -1.72
N ASP A 324 22.85 5.95 -1.66
CA ASP A 324 23.28 7.14 -0.91
C ASP A 324 22.50 8.42 -1.29
N LYS A 325 22.06 8.52 -2.54
CA LYS A 325 21.33 9.69 -3.08
C LYS A 325 19.90 9.80 -2.56
N THR A 326 19.30 8.68 -2.17
CA THR A 326 17.86 8.59 -1.83
C THR A 326 17.64 8.24 -0.37
N VAL A 327 18.63 7.65 0.31
CA VAL A 327 18.49 7.19 1.70
C VAL A 327 17.99 8.27 2.64
N ARG A 328 18.49 9.51 2.55
CA ARG A 328 18.02 10.59 3.44
C ARG A 328 16.56 10.98 3.24
N GLN A 329 16.03 10.77 2.02
CA GLN A 329 14.61 11.02 1.73
C GLN A 329 13.74 9.91 2.32
N PHE A 330 14.24 8.67 2.27
CA PHE A 330 13.59 7.50 2.85
C PHE A 330 13.61 7.50 4.38
N ILE A 331 14.74 7.89 4.98
CA ILE A 331 14.92 7.97 6.43
C ILE A 331 14.19 9.19 6.98
N GLY A 332 12.96 8.94 7.41
CA GLY A 332 12.07 9.91 8.02
C GLY A 332 10.82 9.21 8.56
N ASN A 333 9.65 9.81 8.34
CA ASN A 333 8.38 9.22 8.78
C ASN A 333 8.09 7.88 8.10
N GLU A 334 8.50 7.71 6.83
CA GLU A 334 8.33 6.46 6.09
C GLU A 334 9.13 5.32 6.73
N PHE A 335 10.44 5.50 6.91
CA PHE A 335 11.28 4.53 7.62
C PHE A 335 10.74 4.20 9.03
N LYS A 336 10.34 5.22 9.79
CA LYS A 336 9.74 5.02 11.12
C LYS A 336 8.47 4.19 11.05
N SER A 337 7.60 4.46 10.08
CA SER A 337 6.35 3.70 9.86
C SER A 337 6.66 2.24 9.54
N ILE A 338 7.60 1.99 8.63
CA ILE A 338 8.03 0.64 8.24
C ILE A 338 8.57 -0.12 9.45
N VAL A 339 9.52 0.44 10.19
CA VAL A 339 10.11 -0.23 11.36
C VAL A 339 9.04 -0.55 12.40
N ASN A 340 8.13 0.37 12.68
CA ASN A 340 7.03 0.11 13.63
C ASN A 340 6.10 -0.99 13.13
N ARG A 341 5.70 -1.00 11.85
CA ARG A 341 4.87 -2.09 11.29
C ARG A 341 5.58 -3.44 11.36
N THR A 342 6.88 -3.49 11.07
CA THR A 342 7.68 -4.71 11.24
C THR A 342 7.72 -5.17 12.70
N LEU A 343 7.83 -4.25 13.64
CA LEU A 343 7.78 -4.58 15.08
C LEU A 343 6.39 -5.06 15.51
N PHE A 344 5.30 -4.51 14.96
CA PHE A 344 3.94 -4.98 15.23
C PHE A 344 3.75 -6.41 14.75
N LEU A 345 4.21 -6.71 13.53
CA LEU A 345 4.18 -8.06 13.01
C LEU A 345 5.03 -9.01 13.87
N LYS A 346 6.22 -8.57 14.30
CA LYS A 346 7.09 -9.36 15.18
C LYS A 346 6.41 -9.65 16.52
N LEU A 347 5.76 -8.65 17.08
CA LEU A 347 5.01 -8.75 18.33
C LEU A 347 3.88 -9.78 18.21
N TYR A 348 3.13 -9.71 17.11
CA TYR A 348 2.05 -10.64 16.81
C TYR A 348 2.58 -12.06 16.61
N LEU A 349 3.53 -12.28 15.71
CA LEU A 349 4.02 -13.62 15.38
C LEU A 349 4.79 -14.29 16.53
N GLY A 350 5.53 -13.50 17.31
CA GLY A 350 6.39 -14.02 18.38
C GLY A 350 5.71 -14.08 19.76
N LYS A 351 4.66 -13.28 19.99
CA LYS A 351 4.01 -13.19 21.31
C LYS A 351 2.48 -13.27 21.28
N ALA A 352 1.86 -13.40 20.09
CA ALA A 352 0.42 -13.36 19.91
C ALA A 352 -0.25 -12.09 20.47
N ILE A 353 0.48 -10.97 20.52
CA ILE A 353 -0.04 -9.66 20.95
C ILE A 353 -0.38 -8.86 19.69
N LEU A 354 -1.65 -8.47 19.57
CA LEU A 354 -2.16 -7.62 18.48
C LEU A 354 -3.07 -6.55 19.07
N GLU A 355 -2.58 -5.31 19.06
CA GLU A 355 -3.36 -4.15 19.48
C GLU A 355 -3.95 -3.43 18.24
N PRO A 356 -5.29 -3.33 18.13
CA PRO A 356 -5.95 -2.63 17.01
C PRO A 356 -5.56 -1.16 16.91
N MET A 357 -5.15 -0.55 18.04
CA MET A 357 -4.71 0.83 18.11
C MET A 357 -3.22 0.95 17.83
N PHE A 358 -2.87 1.93 16.99
CA PHE A 358 -1.49 2.20 16.63
C PHE A 358 -0.63 2.58 17.86
N ASN A 359 -1.15 3.42 18.76
CA ASN A 359 -0.39 3.87 19.94
C ASN A 359 -0.19 2.74 20.95
N ASP A 360 -1.21 1.92 21.17
CA ASP A 360 -1.12 0.77 22.09
C ASP A 360 -0.13 -0.28 21.54
N SER A 361 -0.19 -0.53 20.23
CA SER A 361 0.82 -1.34 19.52
C SER A 361 2.25 -0.79 19.70
N LEU A 362 2.43 0.54 19.63
CA LEU A 362 3.73 1.18 19.87
C LEU A 362 4.21 0.99 21.30
N ASP A 363 3.33 1.13 22.29
CA ASP A 363 3.69 0.99 23.70
C ASP A 363 4.09 -0.44 24.03
N GLU A 364 3.36 -1.43 23.50
CA GLU A 364 3.77 -2.83 23.59
C GLU A 364 5.10 -3.09 22.89
N CYS A 365 5.36 -2.47 21.73
CA CYS A 365 6.67 -2.59 21.08
C CYS A 365 7.80 -1.96 21.90
N ARG A 366 7.57 -0.81 22.55
CA ARG A 366 8.55 -0.17 23.45
C ARG A 366 8.92 -1.06 24.62
N LYS A 367 7.92 -1.74 25.19
CA LYS A 367 8.11 -2.67 26.29
C LYS A 367 8.86 -3.94 25.86
N ASN A 368 8.55 -4.47 24.69
CA ASN A 368 9.06 -5.78 24.26
C ASN A 368 10.35 -5.70 23.42
N TYR A 369 10.61 -4.60 22.72
CA TYR A 369 11.73 -4.43 21.79
C TYR A 369 12.44 -3.06 21.95
N PRO A 370 12.85 -2.67 23.18
CA PRO A 370 13.44 -1.35 23.41
C PRO A 370 14.74 -1.10 22.61
N GLY A 371 15.55 -2.14 22.39
CA GLY A 371 16.80 -2.02 21.65
C GLY A 371 16.61 -1.66 20.17
N GLN A 372 15.59 -2.23 19.51
CA GLN A 372 15.27 -1.93 18.12
C GLN A 372 14.73 -0.50 17.98
N ILE A 373 13.94 -0.04 18.95
CA ILE A 373 13.42 1.33 18.99
C ILE A 373 14.55 2.33 19.23
N GLN A 374 15.46 2.06 20.16
CA GLN A 374 16.64 2.89 20.38
C GLN A 374 17.52 3.00 19.12
N LYS A 375 17.70 1.90 18.38
CA LYS A 375 18.43 1.92 17.10
C LYS A 375 17.70 2.75 16.03
N MET A 376 16.39 2.59 15.91
CA MET A 376 15.58 3.40 14.99
C MET A 376 15.69 4.90 15.33
N ASP A 377 15.54 5.26 16.60
CA ASP A 377 15.65 6.64 17.06
C ASP A 377 17.05 7.21 16.84
N PHE A 378 18.10 6.40 17.05
CA PHE A 378 19.47 6.78 16.73
C PHE A 378 19.63 7.12 15.24
N ILE A 379 19.16 6.25 14.34
CA ILE A 379 19.22 6.47 12.88
C ILE A 379 18.48 7.75 12.50
N LEU A 380 17.26 7.94 13.02
CA LEU A 380 16.43 9.12 12.75
C LEU A 380 17.09 10.42 13.25
N ASN A 381 17.65 10.40 14.46
CA ASN A 381 18.27 11.58 15.07
C ASN A 381 19.60 11.96 14.39
N ASN A 382 20.32 10.98 13.83
CA ASN A 382 21.60 11.19 13.16
C ASN A 382 21.50 11.25 11.63
N CYS A 383 20.28 11.24 11.07
CA CYS A 383 20.08 11.20 9.61
C CYS A 383 20.63 12.42 8.87
N LYS A 384 20.89 13.53 9.58
CA LYS A 384 21.50 14.75 9.03
C LYS A 384 23.02 14.78 9.16
N SER A 385 23.58 14.10 10.16
CA SER A 385 25.00 14.17 10.53
C SER A 385 25.83 13.02 9.95
N LEU A 386 25.26 11.82 9.82
CA LEU A 386 25.92 10.67 9.19
C LEU A 386 26.10 10.91 7.69
N ASP A 387 27.16 10.37 7.09
CA ASP A 387 27.23 10.24 5.63
C ASP A 387 26.16 9.27 5.12
N GLY A 388 25.83 9.37 3.82
CA GLY A 388 24.73 8.59 3.23
C GLY A 388 24.97 7.08 3.28
N GLU A 389 26.22 6.63 3.17
CA GLU A 389 26.54 5.21 3.13
C GLU A 389 26.40 4.58 4.51
N ASN A 390 26.94 5.21 5.55
CA ASN A 390 26.79 4.73 6.93
C ASN A 390 25.33 4.75 7.38
N LEU A 391 24.58 5.79 7.01
CA LEU A 391 23.14 5.84 7.27
C LEU A 391 22.38 4.69 6.59
N SER A 392 22.73 4.39 5.34
CA SER A 392 22.16 3.28 4.56
C SER A 392 22.49 1.93 5.18
N LYS A 393 23.74 1.71 5.59
CA LYS A 393 24.18 0.48 6.27
C LYS A 393 23.46 0.26 7.59
N ASP A 394 23.36 1.27 8.45
CA ASP A 394 22.69 1.14 9.75
C ASP A 394 21.20 0.80 9.59
N ALA A 395 20.52 1.48 8.65
CA ALA A 395 19.11 1.23 8.36
C ALA A 395 18.89 -0.13 7.70
N PHE A 396 19.77 -0.53 6.78
CA PHE A 396 19.80 -1.87 6.19
C PHE A 396 19.94 -2.95 7.27
N MET A 397 20.93 -2.81 8.16
CA MET A 397 21.18 -3.78 9.23
C MET A 397 20.00 -3.92 10.18
N LEU A 398 19.35 -2.81 10.56
CA LEU A 398 18.17 -2.84 11.41
C LEU A 398 17.02 -3.61 10.75
N LEU A 399 16.66 -3.25 9.51
CA LEU A 399 15.58 -3.91 8.78
C LEU A 399 15.93 -5.37 8.49
N ARG A 400 17.18 -5.68 8.14
CA ARG A 400 17.64 -7.03 7.87
C ARG A 400 17.58 -7.93 9.10
N THR A 401 17.93 -7.40 10.27
CA THR A 401 17.77 -8.09 11.55
C THR A 401 16.30 -8.37 11.85
N LEU A 402 15.44 -7.35 11.71
CA LEU A 402 14.01 -7.48 11.97
C LEU A 402 13.35 -8.49 11.03
N THR A 403 13.65 -8.44 9.74
CA THR A 403 13.20 -9.41 8.74
C THR A 403 13.65 -10.82 9.09
N GLY A 404 14.88 -11.00 9.56
CA GLY A 404 15.37 -12.29 10.06
C GLY A 404 14.54 -12.82 11.23
N ASP A 405 14.21 -11.95 12.19
CA ASP A 405 13.34 -12.29 13.33
C ASP A 405 11.93 -12.68 12.87
N ILE A 406 11.35 -11.96 11.92
CA ILE A 406 10.05 -12.29 11.31
C ILE A 406 10.10 -13.65 10.63
N TYR A 407 11.11 -13.88 9.78
CA TYR A 407 11.28 -15.14 9.09
C TYR A 407 11.37 -16.31 10.07
N ASN A 408 12.20 -16.18 11.11
CA ASN A 408 12.33 -17.22 12.13
C ASN A 408 11.01 -17.46 12.85
N SER A 409 10.27 -16.40 13.18
CA SER A 409 8.95 -16.50 13.78
C SER A 409 7.97 -17.24 12.87
N LEU A 410 7.94 -16.94 11.57
CA LEU A 410 7.08 -17.65 10.59
C LEU A 410 7.46 -19.13 10.38
N VAL A 411 8.68 -19.52 10.71
CA VAL A 411 9.12 -20.92 10.65
C VAL A 411 8.74 -21.66 11.93
N SER A 412 8.82 -20.98 13.08
CA SER A 412 8.59 -21.59 14.40
C SER A 412 7.16 -21.44 14.92
N SER A 413 6.35 -20.55 14.35
CA SER A 413 5.08 -20.15 14.94
C SER A 413 3.98 -21.17 14.68
N GLU A 414 3.19 -21.45 15.72
CA GLU A 414 1.92 -22.15 15.65
C GLU A 414 0.74 -21.20 15.37
N VAL A 415 1.00 -19.88 15.33
CA VAL A 415 -0.03 -18.86 15.08
C VAL A 415 -0.42 -18.89 13.59
N PRO A 416 -1.72 -19.02 13.26
CA PRO A 416 -2.18 -18.95 11.88
C PRO A 416 -1.82 -17.59 11.26
N VAL A 417 -1.18 -17.64 10.10
CA VAL A 417 -0.77 -16.44 9.33
C VAL A 417 -1.61 -16.28 8.05
N ASN A 418 -2.33 -17.33 7.64
CA ASN A 418 -3.21 -17.35 6.46
C ASN A 418 -4.67 -17.27 6.85
#